data_AF-A0A9D6U114-F1
#
_entry.id   AF-A0A9D6U114-F1
#
_cell.length_a   1.000
_cell.length_b   1.000
_cell.length_c   1.000
_cell.angle_alpha   90.00
_cell.angle_beta   90.00
_cell.angle_gamma   90.00
#
_symmetry.space_group_name_H-M   'P 1'
#
loop_
_entity.id
_entity.type
_entity.pdbx_description
1 polymer ?
#
loop_
_entity_poly.entity_id
_entity_poly.type
_entity_poly.pdbx_seq_one_letter_code
_entity_poly.pdbx_strand_id
1 'polypeptide(L)'
;MTKTEQNLMEAFAGESQANRKYLAFAKQAEKEGFPQIARLFRAAAEAETVHAHAHLRVLGGIQSTAENLKSAISGETHEFKNMYPGMIAAAKEEGHKEAE
;
A
#
# COMPACT_ATOMS: atom_id res chain seq x y z
N MET A 1 -20.86 4.99 -3.81
CA MET A 1 -19.96 5.80 -2.97
C MET A 1 -20.25 7.28 -3.23
N THR A 2 -20.20 8.10 -2.19
CA THR A 2 -20.22 9.56 -2.31
C THR A 2 -18.87 10.07 -2.82
N LYS A 3 -18.83 11.34 -3.28
CA LYS A 3 -17.58 12.00 -3.67
C LYS A 3 -16.57 12.04 -2.50
N THR A 4 -17.05 12.24 -1.28
CA THR A 4 -16.20 12.26 -0.09
C THR A 4 -15.62 10.88 0.22
N GLU A 5 -16.40 9.81 0.06
CA GLU A 5 -15.88 8.44 0.21
C GLU A 5 -14.79 8.16 -0.83
N GLN A 6 -14.99 8.55 -2.10
CA GLN A 6 -13.99 8.42 -3.15
C GLN A 6 -12.69 9.15 -2.80
N ASN A 7 -12.78 10.41 -2.35
CA ASN A 7 -11.62 11.19 -1.92
C ASN A 7 -10.87 10.52 -0.76
N LEU A 8 -11.60 9.94 0.21
CA LEU A 8 -10.99 9.23 1.33
C LEU A 8 -10.28 7.94 0.89
N MET A 9 -10.83 7.20 -0.08
CA MET A 9 -10.17 6.03 -0.64
C MET A 9 -8.91 6.42 -1.44
N GLU A 10 -8.98 7.51 -2.21
CA GLU A 10 -7.82 8.04 -2.93
C GLU A 10 -6.73 8.50 -1.95
N ALA A 11 -7.10 9.21 -0.88
CA ALA A 11 -6.17 9.58 0.19
C ALA A 11 -5.56 8.34 0.85
N PHE A 12 -6.38 7.35 1.25
CA PHE A 12 -5.88 6.10 1.82
C PHE A 12 -4.86 5.40 0.90
N ALA A 13 -5.13 5.33 -0.40
CA ALA A 13 -4.20 4.77 -1.37
C ALA A 13 -2.91 5.59 -1.48
N GLY A 14 -3.01 6.92 -1.53
CA GLY A 14 -1.87 7.83 -1.58
C GLY A 14 -0.96 7.71 -0.36
N GLU A 15 -1.53 7.75 0.84
CA GLU A 15 -0.79 7.60 2.10
C GLU A 15 -0.13 6.22 2.25
N SER A 16 -0.82 5.16 1.81
CA SER A 16 -0.27 3.81 1.79
C SER A 16 0.95 3.70 0.87
N GLN A 17 0.88 4.30 -0.33
CA GLN A 17 2.02 4.35 -1.26
C GLN A 17 3.16 5.21 -0.72
N ALA A 18 2.87 6.36 -0.10
CA ALA A 18 3.88 7.23 0.50
C ALA A 18 4.65 6.51 1.60
N ASN A 19 3.95 5.86 2.53
CA ASN A 19 4.55 5.04 3.57
C ASN A 19 5.52 3.97 3.00
N ARG A 20 5.09 3.18 2.01
CA ARG A 20 5.92 2.14 1.40
C ARG A 20 7.16 2.73 0.70
N LYS A 21 7.01 3.85 -0.01
CA LYS A 21 8.13 4.57 -0.64
C LYS A 21 9.13 5.08 0.39
N TYR A 22 8.67 5.72 1.46
CA TYR A 22 9.54 6.28 2.48
C TYR A 22 10.33 5.21 3.23
N LEU A 23 9.74 4.04 3.50
CA LEU A 23 10.50 2.91 4.04
C LEU A 23 11.57 2.39 3.08
N ALA A 24 11.30 2.37 1.77
CA ALA A 24 12.31 2.02 0.77
C ALA A 24 13.43 3.06 0.70
N PHE A 25 13.09 4.36 0.74
CA PHE A 25 14.07 5.45 0.76
C PHE A 25 14.91 5.45 2.03
N ALA A 26 14.32 5.11 3.18
CA ALA A 26 15.06 4.95 4.42
C ALA A 26 16.15 3.88 4.29
N LYS A 27 15.83 2.72 3.69
CA LYS A 27 16.82 1.65 3.43
C LYS A 27 17.93 2.12 2.49
N GLN A 28 17.59 2.91 1.46
CA GLN A 28 18.59 3.45 0.54
C GLN A 28 19.51 4.45 1.25
N ALA A 29 18.96 5.37 2.06
CA ALA A 29 19.73 6.33 2.84
C ALA A 29 20.69 5.65 3.83
N GLU A 30 20.32 4.50 4.41
CA GLU A 30 21.25 3.71 5.24
C GLU A 30 22.42 3.13 4.44
N LYS A 31 22.14 2.56 3.26
CA LYS A 31 23.19 2.02 2.38
C LYS A 31 24.19 3.09 1.96
N GLU A 32 23.73 4.33 1.80
CA GLU A 32 24.55 5.48 1.42
C GLU A 32 25.26 6.15 2.62
N GLY A 33 25.03 5.67 3.85
CA GLY A 33 25.69 6.22 5.04
C GLY A 33 25.04 7.49 5.61
N PHE A 34 23.74 7.71 5.35
CA PHE A 34 22.95 8.84 5.86
C PHE A 34 21.95 8.42 6.96
N PRO A 35 22.40 8.07 8.17
CA PRO A 35 21.53 7.53 9.23
C PRO A 35 20.46 8.52 9.72
N GLN A 36 20.74 9.84 9.66
CA GLN A 36 19.76 10.85 10.06
C GLN A 36 18.62 10.98 9.03
N ILE A 37 18.95 10.89 7.74
CA ILE A 37 17.96 10.91 6.65
C ILE A 37 17.13 9.64 6.66
N ALA A 38 17.75 8.49 6.89
CA ALA A 38 17.02 7.23 7.07
C ALA A 38 16.01 7.32 8.24
N ARG A 39 16.41 7.92 9.36
CA ARG A 39 15.53 8.14 10.50
C ARG A 39 14.37 9.07 10.16
N LEU A 40 14.65 10.16 9.43
CA LEU A 40 13.62 11.09 8.96
C LEU A 40 12.58 10.38 8.08
N PHE A 41 13.03 9.58 7.10
CA PHE A 41 12.11 8.84 6.24
C PHE A 41 11.26 7.82 7.01
N ARG A 42 11.83 7.14 8.02
CA ARG A 42 11.04 6.26 8.88
C ARG A 42 9.99 7.01 9.69
N ALA A 43 10.36 8.15 10.26
CA ALA A 43 9.41 8.98 11.00
C ALA A 43 8.27 9.49 10.11
N ALA A 44 8.59 9.92 8.88
CA ALA A 44 7.58 10.30 7.90
C ALA A 44 6.69 9.10 7.52
N ALA A 45 7.26 7.91 7.30
CA ALA A 45 6.47 6.72 7.02
C ALA A 45 5.48 6.40 8.14
N GLU A 46 5.89 6.47 9.41
CA GLU A 46 4.99 6.28 10.56
C GLU A 46 3.86 7.33 10.58
N ALA A 47 4.15 8.59 10.21
CA ALA A 47 3.12 9.62 10.08
C ALA A 47 2.09 9.26 8.98
N GLU A 48 2.53 8.79 7.81
CA GLU A 48 1.59 8.38 6.76
C GLU A 48 0.76 7.15 7.14
N THR A 49 1.29 6.26 7.99
CA THR A 49 0.47 5.18 8.59
C THR A 49 -0.65 5.75 9.45
N VAL A 50 -0.38 6.79 10.24
CA VAL A 50 -1.42 7.47 11.03
C VAL A 50 -2.48 8.09 10.12
N HIS A 51 -2.08 8.79 9.06
CA HIS A 51 -3.01 9.38 8.08
C HIS A 51 -3.86 8.32 7.39
N ALA A 52 -3.23 7.26 6.85
CA ALA A 52 -3.93 6.16 6.18
C ALA A 52 -4.97 5.50 7.11
N HIS A 53 -4.57 5.17 8.35
CA HIS A 53 -5.50 4.58 9.32
C HIS A 53 -6.64 5.50 9.73
N ALA A 54 -6.42 6.82 9.77
CA ALA A 54 -7.49 7.78 10.03
C ALA A 54 -8.53 7.76 8.90
N HIS A 55 -8.10 7.79 7.64
CA HIS A 55 -9.02 7.69 6.49
C HIS A 55 -9.76 6.35 6.47
N LEU A 56 -9.05 5.24 6.67
CA LEU A 56 -9.65 3.90 6.67
C LEU A 56 -10.70 3.75 7.79
N ARG A 57 -10.46 4.35 8.96
CA ARG A 57 -11.41 4.37 10.08
C ARG A 57 -12.69 5.14 9.73
N VAL A 58 -12.56 6.31 9.09
CA VAL A 58 -13.72 7.11 8.66
C VAL A 58 -14.52 6.36 7.58
N LEU A 59 -13.85 5.61 6.72
CA LEU A 59 -14.49 4.74 5.72
C LEU A 59 -15.16 3.48 6.32
N GLY A 60 -15.00 3.22 7.62
CA GLY A 60 -15.49 1.98 8.25
C GLY A 60 -14.73 0.73 7.82
N GLY A 61 -13.51 0.87 7.29
CA GLY A 61 -12.69 -0.24 6.81
C GLY A 61 -11.96 -1.02 7.90
N ILE A 62 -12.08 -0.60 9.17
CA ILE A 62 -11.53 -1.32 10.33
C ILE A 62 -12.71 -1.90 11.12
N GLN A 63 -12.91 -3.22 11.02
CA GLN A 63 -14.02 -3.95 11.64
C GLN A 63 -13.52 -4.93 12.72
N SER A 64 -14.33 -5.91 13.12
CA SER A 64 -13.85 -6.97 14.03
C SER A 64 -12.72 -7.78 13.40
N THR A 65 -11.90 -8.44 14.23
CA THR A 65 -10.81 -9.30 13.74
C THR A 65 -11.31 -10.37 12.77
N ALA A 66 -12.48 -10.96 13.03
CA ALA A 66 -13.07 -11.97 12.17
C ALA A 66 -13.49 -11.40 10.80
N GLU A 67 -14.04 -10.19 10.77
CA GLU A 67 -14.41 -9.51 9.52
C GLU A 67 -13.18 -9.05 8.73
N ASN A 68 -12.18 -8.48 9.40
CA ASN A 68 -10.92 -8.07 8.78
C ASN A 68 -10.19 -9.28 8.17
N LEU A 69 -10.21 -10.43 8.83
CA LEU A 69 -9.63 -11.66 8.29
C LEU A 69 -10.36 -12.13 7.02
N LYS A 70 -11.70 -12.08 6.99
CA LYS A 70 -12.47 -12.40 5.79
C LYS A 70 -12.16 -11.45 4.64
N SER A 71 -12.04 -10.15 4.94
CA SER A 71 -11.65 -9.14 3.95
C SER A 71 -10.27 -9.43 3.35
N ALA A 72 -9.27 -9.72 4.20
CA ALA A 72 -7.93 -10.09 3.76
C ALA A 72 -7.92 -11.35 2.88
N ILE A 73 -8.60 -12.44 3.31
CA ILE A 73 -8.71 -13.68 2.51
C ILE A 73 -9.34 -13.41 1.15
N SER A 74 -10.39 -12.59 1.11
CA SER A 74 -11.06 -12.23 -0.15
C SER A 74 -10.13 -11.44 -1.07
N GLY A 75 -9.37 -10.48 -0.53
CA GLY A 75 -8.38 -9.69 -1.27
C GLY A 75 -7.31 -10.59 -1.89
N GLU A 76 -6.61 -11.35 -1.05
CA GLU A 76 -5.55 -12.29 -1.46
C GLU A 76 -6.06 -13.31 -2.49
N THR A 77 -7.26 -13.84 -2.29
CA THR A 77 -7.87 -14.78 -3.24
C THR A 77 -8.14 -14.14 -4.59
N HIS A 78 -8.63 -12.89 -4.60
CA HIS A 78 -8.88 -12.16 -5.83
C HIS A 78 -7.57 -11.87 -6.57
N GLU A 79 -6.56 -11.41 -5.84
CA GLU A 79 -5.23 -11.12 -6.38
C GLU A 79 -4.60 -12.36 -7.02
N PHE A 80 -4.55 -13.47 -6.29
CA PHE A 80 -3.95 -14.71 -6.75
C PHE A 80 -4.70 -15.34 -7.93
N LYS A 81 -6.05 -15.36 -7.90
CA LYS A 81 -6.84 -16.07 -8.92
C LYS A 81 -7.10 -15.25 -10.17
N ASN A 82 -7.14 -13.92 -10.07
CA ASN A 82 -7.61 -13.07 -11.17
C ASN A 82 -6.59 -11.99 -11.54
N MET A 83 -6.16 -11.18 -10.56
CA MET A 83 -5.36 -9.98 -10.83
C MET A 83 -3.96 -10.35 -11.37
N TYR A 84 -3.18 -11.11 -10.59
CA TYR A 84 -1.81 -11.44 -10.97
C TYR A 84 -1.72 -12.29 -12.24
N PRO A 85 -2.53 -13.35 -12.45
CA PRO A 85 -2.48 -14.10 -13.70
C PRO A 85 -2.69 -13.24 -14.95
N GLY A 86 -3.62 -12.27 -14.89
CA GLY A 86 -3.86 -11.33 -15.98
C GLY A 86 -2.69 -10.36 -16.19
N MET A 87 -2.14 -9.80 -15.11
CA MET A 87 -0.98 -8.91 -15.17
C MET A 87 0.27 -9.61 -15.73
N ILE A 88 0.52 -10.85 -15.31
CA ILE A 88 1.64 -11.66 -15.80
C ILE A 88 1.47 -12.00 -17.29
N ALA A 89 0.24 -12.32 -17.72
CA ALA A 89 -0.03 -12.57 -19.13
C ALA A 89 0.24 -11.32 -19.99
N ALA A 90 -0.17 -10.13 -19.52
CA ALA A 90 0.13 -8.87 -20.18
C ALA A 90 1.65 -8.59 -20.22
N ALA A 91 2.36 -8.77 -19.10
CA ALA A 91 3.82 -8.58 -19.04
C ALA A 91 4.56 -9.50 -20.04
N LYS A 92 4.10 -10.75 -20.21
CA LYS A 92 4.62 -11.69 -21.22
C LYS A 92 4.36 -11.23 -22.65
N GLU A 93 3.15 -10.75 -22.93
CA GLU A 93 2.78 -10.24 -24.26
C GLU A 93 3.62 -9.02 -24.65
N GLU A 94 3.89 -8.14 -23.68
CA GLU A 94 4.69 -6.93 -23.87
C GLU A 94 6.21 -7.18 -23.80
N GLY A 95 6.65 -8.39 -23.42
CA GLY A 95 8.07 -8.76 -23.30
C GLY A 95 8.78 -8.20 -22.06
N HIS A 96 8.03 -7.75 -21.04
CA HIS A 96 8.55 -7.21 -19.79
C HIS A 96 8.89 -8.31 -18.77
N LYS A 97 9.99 -9.03 -19.01
CA LYS A 97 10.43 -10.18 -18.19
C LYS A 97 10.58 -9.92 -16.69
N GLU A 98 10.95 -8.70 -16.30
CA GLU A 98 11.10 -8.34 -14.88
C GLU A 98 9.75 -8.17 -14.15
N ALA A 99 8.63 -8.12 -14.90
CA ALA A 99 7.28 -7.93 -14.40
C ALA A 99 6.37 -9.17 -14.59
N GLU A 100 6.91 -10.29 -15.07
CA GLU A 100 6.24 -11.61 -15.08
C GLU A 100 6.26 -12.29 -13.70
#